data_AF-A0A2A6PTN2-F1
#
_entry.id   AF-A0A2A6PTN2-F1
#
_cell.length_a   1.000
_cell.length_b   1.000
_cell.length_c   1.000
_cell.angle_alpha   90.00
_cell.angle_beta   90.00
_cell.angle_gamma   90.00
#
_symmetry.space_group_name_H-M   'P 1'
#
loop_
_entity.id
_entity.type
_entity.pdbx_description
1 polymer ?
#
loop_
_entity_poly.entity_id
_entity_poly.type
_entity_poly.pdbx_seq_one_letter_code
_entity_poly.pdbx_strand_id
1 'polypeptide(L)'
;MSDVRYRCLLAVCGLGVLNFLAFVIVAVAIGGDAYNGRIVGNHFYVAEHGKFTEVSEAVYTYSLWHVRSVFITHPLAMLTGYLAKMEQQARTAARRSPGRDQIGTLPNST
;
A
#
# COMPACT_ATOMS: atom_id res chain seq x y z
N MET A 1 14.65 7.73 -14.43
CA MET A 1 15.03 7.86 -13.00
C MET A 1 16.15 6.87 -12.67
N SER A 2 17.11 7.19 -11.79
CA SER A 2 18.21 6.27 -11.43
C SER A 2 17.66 4.98 -10.81
N ASP A 3 18.29 3.82 -11.07
CA ASP A 3 17.80 2.51 -10.57
C ASP A 3 17.63 2.48 -9.04
N VAL A 4 18.44 3.25 -8.32
CA VAL A 4 18.35 3.44 -6.87
C VAL A 4 16.99 4.05 -6.47
N ARG A 5 16.52 5.08 -7.17
CA ARG A 5 15.24 5.75 -6.85
C ARG A 5 14.04 4.81 -7.06
N TYR A 6 14.08 4.01 -8.12
CA TYR A 6 13.04 3.02 -8.40
C TYR A 6 12.99 1.93 -7.32
N ARG A 7 14.16 1.42 -6.90
CA ARG A 7 14.26 0.45 -5.79
C ARG A 7 13.78 1.04 -4.46
N CYS A 8 14.08 2.31 -4.17
CA CYS A 8 13.58 2.99 -2.98
C CYS A 8 12.04 3.09 -2.98
N LEU A 9 11.42 3.46 -4.11
CA LEU A 9 9.96 3.49 -4.21
C LEU A 9 9.33 2.12 -3.98
N LEU A 10 9.91 1.07 -4.54
CA LEU A 10 9.47 -0.31 -4.33
C LEU A 10 9.61 -0.74 -2.86
N ALA A 11 10.71 -0.38 -2.20
CA ALA A 11 10.91 -0.67 -0.78
C ALA A 11 9.88 0.05 0.11
N VAL A 12 9.60 1.33 -0.17
CA VAL A 12 8.58 2.10 0.57
C VAL A 12 7.19 1.51 0.36
N CYS A 13 6.86 1.12 -0.87
CA CYS A 13 5.61 0.43 -1.17
C CYS A 13 5.51 -0.91 -0.41
N GLY A 14 6.57 -1.71 -0.42
CA GLY A 14 6.63 -2.99 0.30
C GLY A 14 6.47 -2.83 1.82
N LEU A 15 7.09 -1.81 2.41
CA LEU A 15 6.90 -1.47 3.83
C LEU A 15 5.45 -1.10 4.15
N GLY A 16 4.77 -0.36 3.25
CA GLY A 16 3.35 -0.04 3.39
C GLY A 16 2.47 -1.30 3.37
N VAL A 17 2.74 -2.25 2.46
CA VAL A 17 2.03 -3.53 2.40
C VAL A 17 2.27 -4.36 3.66
N LEU A 18 3.50 -4.41 4.16
CA LEU A 18 3.82 -5.14 5.39
C LEU A 18 3.10 -4.53 6.60
N ASN A 19 3.05 -3.20 6.67
CA ASN A 19 2.28 -2.50 7.71
C ASN A 19 0.79 -2.81 7.63
N PHE A 20 0.23 -2.95 6.42
CA PHE A 20 -1.16 -3.38 6.25
C PHE A 20 -1.40 -4.82 6.70
N LEU A 21 -0.51 -5.74 6.34
CA LEU A 21 -0.63 -7.14 6.77
C LEU A 21 -0.55 -7.27 8.29
N ALA A 22 0.35 -6.53 8.93
CA ALA A 22 0.42 -6.46 10.38
C ALA A 22 -0.91 -5.98 10.98
N PHE A 23 -1.52 -4.93 10.41
CA PHE A 23 -2.84 -4.47 10.82
C PHE A 23 -3.93 -5.54 10.68
N VAL A 24 -4.01 -6.22 9.54
CA VAL A 24 -5.01 -7.27 9.31
C VAL A 24 -4.84 -8.41 10.32
N ILE A 25 -3.60 -8.86 10.56
CA ILE A 25 -3.30 -9.93 11.52
C ILE A 25 -3.72 -9.50 12.93
N VAL A 26 -3.37 -8.29 13.34
CA VAL A 26 -3.74 -7.75 14.65
C VAL A 26 -5.25 -7.66 14.77
N ALA A 27 -5.94 -7.10 13.77
CA ALA A 27 -7.39 -6.95 13.76
C ALA A 27 -8.11 -8.31 13.85
N VAL A 28 -7.68 -9.30 13.06
CA VAL A 28 -8.26 -10.66 13.12
C VAL A 28 -7.95 -11.34 14.46
N ALA A 29 -6.75 -11.15 15.01
CA ALA A 29 -6.37 -11.77 16.29
C ALA A 29 -7.16 -11.22 17.48
N ILE A 30 -7.48 -9.92 17.49
CA ILE A 30 -8.26 -9.28 18.56
C ILE A 30 -9.77 -9.26 18.28
N GLY A 31 -10.21 -9.78 17.13
CA GLY A 31 -11.62 -9.84 16.75
C GLY A 31 -12.20 -8.47 16.39
N GLY A 32 -11.40 -7.60 15.77
CA GLY A 32 -11.80 -6.31 15.23
C GLY A 32 -10.76 -5.21 15.33
N ASP A 33 -11.18 -3.98 15.05
CA ASP A 33 -10.37 -2.79 15.28
C ASP A 33 -11.00 -1.88 16.34
N ALA A 34 -10.18 -1.04 16.94
CA ALA A 34 -10.63 -0.03 17.89
C ALA A 34 -11.37 1.14 17.21
N TYR A 35 -11.31 1.25 15.88
CA TYR A 35 -11.94 2.35 15.13
C TYR A 35 -13.46 2.22 15.12
N ASN A 36 -13.98 1.00 14.93
CA ASN A 36 -15.41 0.68 15.13
C ASN A 36 -15.72 0.26 16.57
N GLY A 37 -14.70 0.20 17.43
CA GLY A 37 -14.81 -0.15 18.83
C GLY A 37 -15.61 0.87 19.65
N ARG A 38 -15.96 0.48 20.88
CA ARG A 38 -16.69 1.33 21.82
C ARG A 38 -15.98 1.34 23.17
N ILE A 39 -16.00 2.47 23.84
CA ILE A 39 -15.57 2.59 25.24
C ILE A 39 -16.84 2.80 26.06
N VAL A 40 -17.10 1.92 27.03
CA VAL A 40 -18.23 2.05 27.95
C VAL A 40 -17.70 1.98 29.37
N GLY A 41 -17.68 3.13 30.05
CA GLY A 41 -17.04 3.25 31.35
C GLY A 41 -15.54 2.95 31.27
N ASN A 42 -15.10 1.90 31.97
CA ASN A 42 -13.70 1.46 32.02
C ASN A 42 -13.42 0.19 31.18
N HIS A 43 -14.37 -0.18 30.32
CA HIS A 43 -14.27 -1.34 29.43
C HIS A 43 -14.06 -0.88 27.99
N PHE A 44 -13.09 -1.50 27.32
CA PHE A 44 -12.69 -1.19 25.97
C PHE A 44 -13.12 -2.32 25.04
N TYR A 45 -13.89 -2.02 24.02
CA TYR A 45 -14.38 -3.00 23.07
C TYR A 45 -13.82 -2.70 21.68
N VAL A 46 -13.24 -3.69 21.02
CA VAL A 46 -12.95 -3.65 19.58
C VAL A 46 -14.14 -4.24 18.82
N ALA A 47 -14.37 -3.80 17.59
CA ALA A 47 -15.51 -4.27 16.81
C ALA A 47 -15.10 -4.85 15.46
N GLU A 48 -15.68 -5.99 15.12
CA GLU A 48 -15.56 -6.64 13.81
C GLU A 48 -16.95 -7.03 13.32
N HIS A 49 -17.40 -6.46 12.21
CA HIS A 49 -18.65 -6.84 11.55
C HIS A 49 -19.87 -6.92 12.51
N GLY A 50 -19.94 -6.02 13.49
CA GLY A 50 -21.02 -5.95 14.48
C GLY A 50 -20.84 -6.82 15.73
N LYS A 51 -19.76 -7.59 15.84
CA LYS A 51 -19.35 -8.26 17.09
C LYS A 51 -18.41 -7.36 17.88
N PHE A 52 -18.69 -7.19 19.16
CA PHE A 52 -17.84 -6.44 20.09
C PHE A 52 -17.05 -7.43 20.94
N THR A 53 -15.72 -7.30 20.94
CA THR A 53 -14.81 -8.09 21.76
C THR A 53 -14.21 -7.18 22.82
N GLU A 54 -14.37 -7.53 24.09
CA GLU A 54 -13.76 -6.79 25.18
C GLU A 54 -12.25 -7.04 25.21
N VAL A 55 -11.47 -5.97 25.29
CA VAL A 55 -10.01 -6.00 25.34
C VAL A 55 -9.51 -5.07 26.44
N SER A 56 -8.24 -5.23 26.83
CA SER A 56 -7.61 -4.29 27.74
C SER A 56 -7.36 -2.92 27.09
N GLU A 57 -7.25 -1.89 27.91
CA GLU A 57 -6.94 -0.52 27.48
C GLU A 57 -5.69 -0.45 26.58
N ALA A 58 -4.65 -1.21 26.94
CA ALA A 58 -3.41 -1.27 26.18
C ALA A 58 -3.62 -1.82 24.76
N VAL A 59 -4.45 -2.86 24.61
CA VAL A 59 -4.78 -3.47 23.31
C VAL A 59 -5.64 -2.52 22.48
N TYR A 60 -6.63 -1.87 23.10
CA TYR A 60 -7.45 -0.87 22.42
C TYR A 60 -6.61 0.31 21.91
N THR A 61 -5.72 0.83 22.75
CA THR A 61 -4.83 1.96 22.42
C THR A 61 -3.84 1.57 21.32
N TYR A 62 -3.26 0.37 21.40
CA TYR A 62 -2.39 -0.17 20.35
C TYR A 62 -3.14 -0.27 19.02
N SER A 63 -4.35 -0.85 19.01
CA SER A 63 -5.20 -0.98 17.82
C SER A 63 -5.50 0.40 17.21
N LEU A 64 -5.83 1.39 18.04
CA LEU A 64 -6.11 2.76 17.60
C LEU A 64 -4.89 3.42 16.91
N TRP A 65 -3.69 3.29 17.50
CA TRP A 65 -2.45 3.78 16.90
C TRP A 65 -2.10 3.06 15.61
N HIS A 66 -2.39 1.75 15.54
CA HIS A 66 -2.15 0.95 14.35
C HIS A 66 -3.07 1.37 13.19
N VAL A 67 -4.38 1.56 13.44
CA VAL A 67 -5.33 2.08 12.44
C VAL A 67 -4.87 3.45 11.91
N ARG A 68 -4.44 4.37 12.78
CA ARG A 68 -3.94 5.69 12.37
C ARG A 68 -2.71 5.58 11.47
N SER A 69 -1.81 4.64 11.79
CA SER A 69 -0.62 4.37 10.98
C SER A 69 -0.98 3.83 9.60
N VAL A 70 -1.98 2.96 9.51
CA VAL A 70 -2.53 2.44 8.25
C VAL A 70 -3.12 3.55 7.39
N PHE A 71 -3.86 4.49 8.00
CA PHE A 71 -4.45 5.64 7.31
C PHE A 71 -3.42 6.55 6.64
N ILE A 72 -2.19 6.61 7.17
CA ILE A 72 -1.09 7.40 6.58
C ILE A 72 -0.32 6.55 5.57
N THR A 73 -0.02 5.30 5.89
CA THR A 73 0.80 4.42 5.04
C THR A 73 0.08 3.98 3.77
N HIS A 74 -1.24 3.84 3.76
CA HIS A 74 -2.03 3.49 2.58
C HIS A 74 -1.95 4.50 1.43
N PRO A 75 -2.31 5.79 1.64
CA PRO A 75 -2.20 6.78 0.59
C PRO A 75 -0.75 6.97 0.14
N LEU A 76 0.22 6.84 1.05
CA LEU A 76 1.64 6.90 0.71
C LEU A 76 2.09 5.71 -0.16
N ALA A 77 1.63 4.50 0.15
CA ALA A 77 1.90 3.29 -0.65
C ALA A 77 1.20 3.36 -2.02
N MET A 78 -0.05 3.83 -2.07
CA MET A 78 -0.76 4.06 -3.34
C MET A 78 -0.06 5.10 -4.20
N LEU A 79 0.39 6.21 -3.61
CA LEU A 79 1.10 7.26 -4.34
C LEU A 79 2.44 6.77 -4.89
N THR A 80 3.23 6.09 -4.07
CA THR A 80 4.53 5.53 -4.52
C THR A 80 4.36 4.44 -5.56
N GLY A 81 3.36 3.56 -5.41
CA GLY A 81 3.00 2.56 -6.42
C GLY A 81 2.51 3.17 -7.74
N TYR A 82 1.69 4.22 -7.68
CA TYR A 82 1.22 4.94 -8.87
C TYR A 82 2.39 5.57 -9.64
N LEU A 83 3.29 6.28 -8.94
CA LEU A 83 4.50 6.86 -9.54
C LEU A 83 5.41 5.79 -10.17
N ALA A 84 5.60 4.66 -9.49
CA ALA A 84 6.38 3.54 -10.02
C ALA A 84 5.75 2.93 -11.29
N LYS A 85 4.42 2.80 -11.33
CA LYS A 85 3.69 2.30 -12.50
C LYS A 85 3.82 3.23 -13.71
N MET A 86 3.72 4.55 -13.51
CA MET A 86 3.92 5.53 -14.58
C MET A 86 5.32 5.44 -15.20
N GLU A 87 6.36 5.31 -14.37
CA GLU A 87 7.74 5.13 -14.83
C GLU A 87 7.90 3.80 -15.61
N GLN A 88 7.29 2.71 -15.13
CA GLN A 88 7.33 1.42 -15.82
C GLN A 88 6.66 1.51 -17.20
N GLN A 89 5.50 2.18 -17.30
CA GLN A 89 4.82 2.39 -18.58
C GLN A 89 5.67 3.21 -19.56
N ALA A 90 6.34 4.27 -19.09
CA ALA A 90 7.26 5.05 -19.92
C ALA A 90 8.44 4.19 -20.44
N ARG A 91 9.01 3.32 -19.59
CA ARG A 91 10.07 2.38 -19.99
C ARG A 91 9.59 1.33 -20.99
N THR A 92 8.38 0.80 -20.80
CA THR A 92 7.80 -0.18 -21.74
C THR A 92 7.44 0.46 -23.08
N ALA A 93 6.96 1.71 -23.10
CA ALA A 93 6.69 2.46 -24.33
C ALA A 93 7.97 2.74 -25.12
N ALA A 94 9.06 3.14 -24.44
CA ALA A 94 10.37 3.32 -25.07
C ALA A 94 10.92 2.00 -25.65
N ARG A 95 10.76 0.88 -24.93
CA ARG A 95 11.18 -0.46 -25.41
C ARG A 95 10.34 -1.02 -26.56
N ARG A 96 9.10 -0.54 -26.77
CA ARG A 96 8.23 -0.97 -27.88
C ARG A 96 8.46 -0.21 -29.19
N SER A 97 9.24 0.87 -29.17
CA SER A 97 9.53 1.68 -30.36
C SER A 97 10.70 1.26 -31.28
N PRO A 98 11.44 0.12 -31.13
CA PRO A 98 12.58 -0.16 -32.01
C PRO A 98 12.21 -0.49 -33.47
N GLY A 99 10.93 -0.71 -33.79
CA GLY A 99 10.50 -1.19 -35.11
C GLY A 99 10.04 -0.11 -36.10
N ARG A 100 9.90 1.16 -35.69
CA ARG A 100 9.38 2.22 -36.59
C ARG A 100 10.47 2.91 -37.42
N ASP A 101 11.72 2.87 -36.95
CA ASP A 101 12.85 3.52 -37.63
C ASP A 101 13.46 2.66 -38.75
N GLN A 102 13.19 1.35 -38.80
CA GLN A 102 13.71 0.47 -39.87
C GLN A 102 12.85 0.43 -41.14
N ILE A 103 11.60 0.93 -41.11
CA ILE A 103 10.70 0.91 -42.28
C ILE A 103 10.93 2.14 -43.19
N GLY A 104 11.61 3.18 -42.70
CA GLY A 104 11.88 4.43 -43.45
C GLY A 104 13.14 4.43 -44.31
N THR A 105 13.99 3.39 -44.27
CA THR A 105 15.31 3.39 -44.92
C THR A 105 15.48 2.31 -45.99
N LEU A 106 14.41 1.78 -46.58
CA LEU A 106 14.57 0.99 -47.81
C LEU A 106 14.82 1.96 -48.98
N PRO A 107 16.03 2.00 -49.58
CA PRO A 107 16.24 2.76 -50.79
C PRO A 107 15.40 2.13 -51.90
N ASN A 108 14.61 2.95 -52.58
CA ASN A 108 13.88 2.56 -53.76
C ASN A 108 14.90 2.33 -54.89
N SER A 109 15.32 1.09 -55.09
CA SER A 109 16.21 0.71 -56.19
C SER A 109 15.36 0.47 -57.44
N THR A 110 15.22 1.52 -58.25
CA THR A 110 14.93 1.44 -59.70
C THR A 110 16.18 1.13 -60.49
#